data_AF-A0AAV6JW02-F1
#
_entry.id   AF-A0AAV6JW02-F1
#
_cell.length_a   1.000
_cell.length_b   1.000
_cell.length_c   1.000
_cell.angle_alpha   90.00
_cell.angle_beta   90.00
_cell.angle_gamma   90.00
#
_symmetry.space_group_name_H-M   'P 1'
#
loop_
_entity.id
_entity.type
_entity.pdbx_description
1 polymer ?
#
loop_
_entity_poly.entity_id
_entity_poly.type
_entity_poly.pdbx_seq_one_letter_code
_entity_poly.pdbx_strand_id
1 'polypeptide(L)'
;MPSGSDKLYTGSKDKNVMVWDCQSGQVGVINLGGEVGCMLSEGPWVFVGAPNVVKAWNTQTSMDLSLNGPVGQVYALVVENDLLFAGTQDGTILAWRFNAVENHFDTAATLKGHTLAVVTLVVGANSG
;
A
#
# COMPACT_ATOMS: atom_id res chain seq x y z
N MET A 1 21.54 -1.95 -6.87
CA MET A 1 20.18 -2.47 -6.58
C MET A 1 20.35 -3.80 -5.87
N PRO A 2 19.61 -4.09 -4.79
CA PRO A 2 19.61 -5.42 -4.18
C PRO A 2 19.33 -6.46 -5.27
N SER A 3 20.12 -7.53 -5.31
CA SER A 3 20.01 -8.59 -6.30
C SER A 3 18.66 -9.30 -6.18
N GLY A 4 17.76 -9.09 -7.15
CA GLY A 4 16.46 -9.79 -7.22
C GLY A 4 15.28 -8.92 -7.65
N SER A 5 15.35 -7.59 -7.55
CA SER A 5 14.30 -6.68 -8.04
C SER A 5 14.71 -6.04 -9.36
N ASP A 6 13.98 -6.34 -10.42
CA ASP A 6 14.15 -5.76 -11.76
C ASP A 6 13.41 -4.43 -11.93
N LYS A 7 12.44 -4.15 -11.04
CA LYS A 7 11.61 -2.95 -11.06
C LYS A 7 11.80 -2.08 -9.83
N LEU A 8 11.73 -0.77 -10.05
CA LEU A 8 11.57 0.24 -9.02
C LEU A 8 10.19 0.88 -9.18
N TYR A 9 9.48 1.06 -8.07
CA TYR A 9 8.19 1.73 -8.05
C TYR A 9 8.32 3.04 -7.28
N THR A 10 7.88 4.14 -7.89
CA THR A 10 7.93 5.46 -7.25
C THR A 10 6.57 6.12 -7.36
N GLY A 11 6.12 6.75 -6.27
CA GLY A 11 4.86 7.48 -6.22
C GLY A 11 5.08 8.95 -5.94
N SER A 12 4.25 9.79 -6.52
CA SER A 12 4.37 11.24 -6.43
C SER A 12 3.03 11.91 -6.13
N LYS A 13 3.10 13.14 -5.61
CA LYS A 13 1.94 14.03 -5.49
C LYS A 13 1.41 14.52 -6.84
N ASP A 14 2.16 14.31 -7.93
CA ASP A 14 1.65 14.49 -9.29
C ASP A 14 0.60 13.45 -9.72
N LYS A 15 0.21 12.54 -8.80
CA LYS A 15 -0.83 11.52 -8.92
C LYS A 15 -0.42 10.29 -9.71
N ASN A 16 0.85 10.17 -10.07
CA ASN A 16 1.37 9.02 -10.79
C ASN A 16 2.19 8.11 -9.90
N VAL A 17 2.07 6.81 -10.20
CA VAL A 17 3.09 5.83 -9.91
C VAL A 17 3.87 5.57 -11.18
N MET A 18 5.19 5.71 -11.10
CA MET A 18 6.11 5.32 -12.16
C MET A 18 6.74 3.97 -11.84
N VAL A 19 6.83 3.13 -12.86
CA VAL A 19 7.45 1.80 -12.79
C VAL A 19 8.67 1.83 -13.69
N TRP A 20 9.85 1.70 -13.09
CA TRP A 20 11.12 1.78 -13.79
C TRP A 20 11.68 0.38 -13.93
N ASP A 21 11.78 -0.11 -15.16
CA ASP A 21 12.58 -1.30 -15.45
C ASP A 21 14.05 -0.89 -15.40
N CYS A 22 14.75 -1.42 -14.41
CA CYS A 22 16.12 -1.03 -14.13
C CYS A 22 17.14 -1.74 -15.03
N GLN A 23 16.72 -2.71 -15.84
CA GLN A 23 17.55 -3.39 -16.83
C GLN A 23 17.42 -2.73 -18.20
N SER A 24 16.19 -2.50 -18.66
CA SER A 24 15.91 -1.94 -20.00
C SER A 24 15.86 -0.41 -20.01
N GLY A 25 15.69 0.23 -18.85
CA GLY A 25 15.46 1.67 -18.73
C GLY A 25 14.05 2.11 -19.15
N GLN A 26 13.15 1.18 -19.44
CA GLN A 26 11.76 1.49 -19.79
C GLN A 26 10.99 2.01 -18.58
N VAL A 27 10.09 2.95 -18.84
CA VAL A 27 9.27 3.60 -17.81
C VAL A 27 7.79 3.40 -18.13
N GLY A 28 7.07 2.74 -17.21
CA GLY A 28 5.62 2.69 -17.19
C GLY A 28 5.05 3.77 -16.28
N VAL A 29 3.85 4.27 -16.60
CA VAL A 29 3.15 5.29 -15.82
C VAL A 29 1.74 4.82 -15.52
N ILE A 30 1.36 4.87 -14.24
CA ILE A 30 0.02 4.56 -13.75
C ILE A 30 -0.54 5.79 -13.07
N ASN A 31 -1.63 6.35 -13.60
CA ASN A 31 -2.31 7.49 -12.99
C ASN A 31 -3.37 7.00 -12.00
N LEU A 32 -3.25 7.39 -10.73
CA LEU A 32 -4.18 6.97 -9.67
C LEU A 32 -5.38 7.91 -9.50
N GLY A 33 -5.37 9.06 -10.17
CA GLY A 33 -6.38 10.11 -9.98
C GLY A 33 -6.23 10.90 -8.66
N GLY A 34 -5.31 10.50 -7.78
CA GLY A 34 -5.06 11.13 -6.48
C GLY A 34 -3.59 11.06 -6.08
N GLU A 35 -3.18 11.91 -5.12
CA GLU A 35 -1.79 11.99 -4.66
C GLU A 35 -1.34 10.68 -4.02
N VAL A 36 -0.12 10.23 -4.34
CA VAL A 36 0.49 9.11 -3.63
C VAL A 36 1.03 9.59 -2.28
N GLY A 37 0.48 9.09 -1.19
CA GLY A 37 0.92 9.42 0.17
C GLY A 37 1.99 8.49 0.70
N CYS A 38 1.93 7.21 0.33
CA CYS A 38 2.90 6.18 0.71
C CYS A 38 2.83 4.97 -0.22
N MET A 39 3.88 4.15 -0.19
CA MET A 39 3.96 2.89 -0.93
C MET A 39 4.67 1.83 -0.10
N LEU A 40 4.29 0.58 -0.32
CA LEU A 40 4.88 -0.59 0.32
C LEU A 40 4.90 -1.74 -0.68
N SER A 41 5.95 -2.55 -0.67
CA SER A 41 5.99 -3.83 -1.39
C SER A 41 6.13 -4.97 -0.39
N GLU A 42 5.32 -6.02 -0.54
CA GLU A 42 5.40 -7.24 0.26
C GLU A 42 5.12 -8.46 -0.63
N GLY A 43 6.11 -9.34 -0.78
CA GLY A 43 6.02 -10.44 -1.74
C GLY A 43 5.69 -9.96 -3.16
N PRO A 44 4.66 -10.52 -3.85
CA PRO A 44 4.27 -10.09 -5.19
C PRO A 44 3.42 -8.82 -5.21
N TRP A 45 3.04 -8.30 -4.04
CA TRP A 45 2.13 -7.17 -3.92
C TRP A 45 2.87 -5.84 -3.84
N VAL A 46 2.36 -4.86 -4.58
CA VAL A 46 2.68 -3.44 -4.43
C VAL A 46 1.42 -2.73 -3.94
N PHE A 47 1.52 -2.09 -2.79
CA PHE A 47 0.47 -1.31 -2.17
C PHE A 47 0.75 0.18 -2.30
N VAL A 48 -0.29 0.96 -2.59
CA VAL A 48 -0.19 2.42 -2.74
C VAL A 48 -1.31 3.09 -1.97
N GLY A 49 -0.92 3.93 -1.01
CA GLY A 49 -1.85 4.76 -0.24
C GLY A 49 -2.18 6.04 -1.00
N ALA A 50 -3.47 6.23 -1.30
CA ALA A 50 -4.02 7.40 -1.98
C ALA A 50 -5.24 7.95 -1.20
N PRO A 51 -5.83 9.09 -1.59
CA PRO A 51 -7.04 9.58 -0.94
C PRO A 51 -8.17 8.55 -0.96
N ASN A 52 -8.65 8.20 0.24
CA ASN A 52 -9.77 7.30 0.50
C ASN A 52 -9.61 5.85 0.01
N VAL A 53 -8.42 5.44 -0.42
CA VAL A 53 -8.19 4.10 -0.97
C VAL A 53 -6.75 3.64 -0.79
N VAL A 54 -6.57 2.35 -0.57
CA VAL A 54 -5.30 1.67 -0.82
C VAL A 54 -5.42 0.84 -2.09
N LYS A 55 -4.58 1.11 -3.08
CA LYS A 55 -4.45 0.26 -4.27
C LYS A 55 -3.53 -0.90 -3.97
N ALA A 56 -3.87 -2.09 -4.46
CA ALA A 56 -3.07 -3.30 -4.32
C ALA A 56 -2.90 -3.95 -5.68
N TRP A 57 -1.66 -4.03 -6.15
CA TRP A 57 -1.30 -4.67 -7.41
C TRP A 57 -0.49 -5.92 -7.16
N ASN A 58 -0.93 -7.04 -7.71
CA ASN A 58 -0.12 -8.24 -7.73
C ASN A 58 0.66 -8.31 -9.03
N THR A 59 1.98 -8.24 -8.94
CA THR A 59 2.90 -8.17 -10.09
C THR A 59 3.04 -9.49 -10.84
N GLN A 60 2.65 -10.61 -10.23
CA GLN A 60 2.73 -11.95 -10.84
C GLN A 60 1.40 -12.35 -11.50
N THR A 61 0.27 -12.04 -10.87
CA THR A 61 -1.07 -12.40 -11.36
C THR A 61 -1.76 -11.28 -12.12
N SER A 62 -1.15 -10.08 -12.16
CA SER A 62 -1.73 -8.86 -12.72
C SER A 62 -3.05 -8.44 -12.07
N MET A 63 -3.31 -8.88 -10.83
CA MET A 63 -4.50 -8.45 -10.08
C MET A 63 -4.37 -6.98 -9.70
N ASP A 64 -5.46 -6.23 -9.86
CA ASP A 64 -5.61 -4.85 -9.43
C ASP A 64 -6.84 -4.74 -8.53
N LEU A 65 -6.58 -4.50 -7.25
CA LEU A 65 -7.60 -4.43 -6.21
C LEU A 65 -7.59 -3.06 -5.55
N SER A 66 -8.76 -2.65 -5.06
CA SER A 66 -8.96 -1.40 -4.34
C SER A 66 -9.54 -1.68 -2.96
N LEU A 67 -8.77 -1.35 -1.92
CA LEU A 67 -9.16 -1.50 -0.53
C LEU A 67 -9.80 -0.19 -0.09
N ASN A 68 -11.13 -0.20 -0.04
CA ASN A 68 -11.94 0.93 0.38
C ASN A 68 -12.07 0.98 1.90
N GLY A 69 -12.52 2.13 2.42
CA GLY A 69 -12.65 2.37 3.86
C GLY A 69 -11.78 3.49 4.42
N PRO A 70 -10.55 3.73 3.92
CA PRO A 70 -9.76 4.89 4.37
C PRO A 70 -10.54 6.18 4.22
N VAL A 71 -10.37 7.10 5.17
CA VAL A 71 -10.96 8.45 5.11
C VAL A 71 -9.84 9.48 5.05
N GLY A 72 -9.81 10.23 3.95
CA GLY A 72 -8.74 11.16 3.61
C GLY A 72 -7.49 10.45 3.08
N GLN A 73 -6.35 11.16 3.12
CA GLN A 73 -5.08 10.62 2.63
C GLN A 73 -4.62 9.42 3.48
N VAL A 74 -4.14 8.38 2.81
CA VAL A 74 -3.36 7.31 3.45
C VAL A 74 -1.89 7.73 3.50
N TYR A 75 -1.34 7.86 4.71
CA TYR A 75 0.01 8.37 4.93
C TYR A 75 1.05 7.28 5.24
N ALA A 76 0.60 6.14 5.76
CA ALA A 76 1.51 5.07 6.17
C ALA A 76 0.90 3.70 5.86
N LEU A 77 1.76 2.76 5.46
CA LEU A 77 1.43 1.35 5.26
C LEU A 77 2.48 0.48 5.94
N VAL A 78 2.06 -0.65 6.50
CA VAL A 78 2.96 -1.70 6.98
C VAL A 78 2.27 -3.05 6.87
N VAL A 79 3.02 -4.13 6.66
CA VAL A 79 2.50 -5.50 6.70
C VAL A 79 3.11 -6.24 7.89
N GLU A 80 2.29 -7.03 8.59
CA GLU A 80 2.72 -7.96 9.63
C GLU A 80 1.72 -9.12 9.74
N ASN A 81 2.21 -10.36 9.84
CA ASN A 81 1.38 -11.58 10.00
C ASN A 81 0.18 -11.65 9.02
N ASP A 82 0.48 -11.40 7.74
CA ASP A 82 -0.44 -11.32 6.60
C ASP A 82 -1.56 -10.26 6.72
N LEU A 83 -1.40 -9.30 7.63
CA LEU A 83 -2.25 -8.13 7.73
C LEU A 83 -1.55 -6.92 7.12
N LEU A 84 -2.23 -6.27 6.18
CA LEU A 84 -1.86 -4.93 5.73
C LEU A 84 -2.53 -3.91 6.65
N PHE A 85 -1.76 -3.00 7.23
CA PHE A 85 -2.24 -1.87 8.01
C PHE A 85 -2.09 -0.57 7.23
N ALA A 86 -3.07 0.32 7.31
CA ALA A 86 -3.02 1.66 6.73
C ALA A 86 -3.37 2.73 7.75
N GLY A 87 -2.50 3.72 7.91
CA GLY A 87 -2.72 4.92 8.72
C GLY A 87 -3.33 6.04 7.89
N THR A 88 -4.46 6.58 8.34
CA THR A 88 -5.27 7.53 7.57
C THR A 88 -5.27 8.94 8.17
N GLN A 89 -5.68 9.91 7.37
CA GLN A 89 -5.72 11.33 7.73
C GLN A 89 -6.67 11.65 8.89
N ASP A 90 -7.75 10.89 9.05
CA ASP A 90 -8.73 11.05 10.13
C ASP A 90 -8.27 10.47 11.49
N GLY A 91 -7.08 9.87 11.55
CA GLY A 91 -6.57 9.23 12.78
C GLY A 91 -6.96 7.76 12.95
N THR A 92 -7.67 7.19 11.99
CA THR A 92 -8.01 5.76 11.97
C THR A 92 -6.82 4.93 11.46
N ILE A 93 -6.73 3.68 11.91
CA ILE A 93 -5.89 2.65 11.28
C ILE A 93 -6.78 1.51 10.83
N LEU A 94 -6.69 1.13 9.56
CA LEU A 94 -7.44 0.02 8.99
C LEU A 94 -6.51 -1.17 8.76
N ALA A 95 -7.03 -2.37 8.95
CA ALA A 95 -6.30 -3.61 8.72
C ALA A 95 -7.09 -4.54 7.79
N TRP A 96 -6.39 -5.13 6.81
CA TRP A 96 -6.98 -6.09 5.89
C TRP A 96 -6.16 -7.37 5.78
N ARG A 97 -6.83 -8.47 5.46
CA ARG A 97 -6.22 -9.77 5.14
C ARG A 97 -6.61 -10.17 3.73
N PHE A 98 -5.66 -10.68 2.95
CA PHE A 98 -5.97 -11.21 1.63
C PHE A 98 -6.67 -12.56 1.72
N ASN A 99 -7.80 -12.70 1.02
CA ASN A 99 -8.56 -13.92 0.87
C ASN A 99 -8.30 -14.50 -0.53
N ALA A 100 -7.49 -15.55 -0.58
CA ALA A 100 -7.06 -16.17 -1.83
C ALA A 100 -8.18 -16.91 -2.58
N VAL A 101 -9.24 -17.34 -1.87
CA VAL A 101 -10.37 -18.05 -2.48
C VAL A 101 -11.23 -17.08 -3.27
N GLU A 102 -11.50 -15.92 -2.68
CA GLU A 102 -12.38 -14.90 -3.25
C GLU A 102 -11.63 -13.74 -3.90
N ASN A 103 -10.29 -13.83 -3.96
CA ASN A 103 -9.41 -12.90 -4.66
C ASN A 103 -9.60 -11.43 -4.26
N HIS A 104 -9.83 -11.16 -2.97
CA HIS A 104 -10.00 -9.82 -2.44
C HIS A 104 -9.39 -9.65 -1.04
N PHE A 105 -9.39 -8.43 -0.53
CA PHE A 105 -8.92 -8.11 0.82
C PHE A 105 -10.11 -7.90 1.75
N ASP A 106 -10.23 -8.76 2.75
CA ASP A 106 -11.23 -8.66 3.80
C ASP A 106 -10.79 -7.67 4.88
N THR A 107 -11.72 -6.86 5.38
CA THR A 107 -11.44 -5.99 6.53
C THR A 107 -11.33 -6.84 7.78
N ALA A 108 -10.15 -6.83 8.41
CA ALA A 108 -9.87 -7.59 9.62
C ALA A 108 -10.12 -6.76 10.89
N ALA A 109 -9.75 -5.47 10.88
CA ALA A 109 -9.92 -4.59 12.03
C ALA A 109 -9.91 -3.10 11.67
N THR A 110 -10.45 -2.31 12.59
CA THR A 110 -10.35 -0.85 12.60
C THR A 110 -9.89 -0.41 13.97
N LEU A 111 -8.71 0.21 14.05
CA LEU A 111 -8.14 0.72 15.29
C LEU A 111 -8.36 2.24 15.35
N LYS A 112 -8.80 2.71 16.51
CA LYS A 112 -9.05 4.12 16.78
C LYS A 112 -8.35 4.53 18.06
N GLY A 113 -7.78 5.73 18.07
CA GLY A 113 -7.11 6.28 19.25
C GLY A 113 -6.43 7.60 18.94
N HIS A 114 -5.84 7.73 17.76
CA HIS A 114 -5.39 9.03 17.26
C HIS A 114 -6.60 9.88 16.83
N THR A 115 -6.50 11.19 17.07
CA THR A 115 -7.52 12.18 16.70
C THR A 115 -7.12 13.02 15.48
N LEU A 116 -5.91 12.77 14.96
CA LEU A 116 -5.28 13.42 13.82
C LEU A 116 -4.54 12.37 13.00
N ALA A 117 -4.06 12.77 11.83
CA ALA A 117 -3.39 11.91 10.86
C ALA A 117 -2.36 10.93 11.47
N VAL A 118 -2.50 9.65 11.13
CA VAL A 118 -1.50 8.62 11.45
C VAL A 118 -0.41 8.67 10.38
N VAL A 119 0.66 9.42 10.68
CA VAL A 119 1.70 9.76 9.70
C VAL A 119 2.74 8.68 9.45
N THR A 120 2.90 7.72 10.36
CA THR A 120 3.85 6.63 10.25
C THR A 120 3.36 5.40 11.01
N LEU A 121 3.77 4.22 10.55
CA LEU A 121 3.51 2.94 11.19
C LEU A 121 4.80 2.14 11.19
N VAL A 122 5.07 1.45 12.30
CA VAL A 122 6.17 0.51 12.42
C VAL A 122 5.69 -0.68 13.22
N VAL A 123 6.13 -1.87 12.81
CA VAL A 123 5.86 -3.10 13.53
C VAL A 123 6.99 -3.29 14.54
N GLY A 124 6.61 -3.40 15.81
CA GLY A 124 7.58 -3.70 16.87
C GLY A 124 8.10 -5.12 16.74
N ALA A 125 9.39 -5.32 16.98
CA ALA A 125 9.92 -6.67 17.12
C ALA A 125 9.29 -7.34 18.35
N ASN A 126 8.78 -8.56 18.18
CA ASN A 126 8.40 -9.39 19.32
C ASN A 126 9.69 -9.77 20.07
N SER A 127 9.92 -9.15 21.23
CA SER A 127 10.82 -9.72 22.23
C SER A 127 10.10 -10.93 22.83
N GLY A 128 10.42 -12.12 22.31
CA GLY A 128 10.02 -13.39 22.92
C GLY A 128 10.65 -13.61 24.28
#